data_AF-A0A852BU47-F1
#
_entry.id   AF-A0A852BU47-F1
#
_cell.length_a   1.000
_cell.length_b   1.000
_cell.length_c   1.000
_cell.angle_alpha   90.00
_cell.angle_beta   90.00
_cell.angle_gamma   90.00
#
_symmetry.space_group_name_H-M   'P 1'
#
loop_
_entity.id
_entity.type
_entity.pdbx_description
1 polymer ?
#
loop_
_entity_poly.entity_id
_entity_poly.type
_entity_poly.pdbx_seq_one_letter_code
_entity_poly.pdbx_strand_id
1 'polypeptide(L)'
;QKATHSESSQVKKSQHAEEAIFYMNCRAAYLAVLKSSLENIKSKEQLSLVLQQAGRNPSQKTVNKYWTSQTTSLNFDDFCTILKQEKPATKTELLEAFGKLDTDNTGYILHDELYQVLTMRGERMSRDEVSSILKQGDFNCSGKLDYNKFCDFYMAASEQCCKTAREKLEVDSRLRQQQFGSQTETFSSEGITLPVSKPSPRISRKTDHKVAPTKGDSRTPSRPSSAQTCKAAVSTTITMGASSHRNTKLIEPDTMKEWQWAQSKGCFYLEEDGEIISHKYKLHLAQRSAVCITIKPLNIRQVEGKSCPWLSVDTGLYILRENETQEHLQLVNFTEQQTKEMFGWKGELGSGVYWLLPFTTGCRLKKVKPQITGEAKLVYRGEDGDLALTKEFRAALLDIFETIDLDGNGLLSLEEYNFFELRTSGEKCDEEAWAVCKENFDMKKNELTRQGFMDLNLMEANDREGDPSDLWVTLLSLGYNKALEMTEACPFVIDIYVEKCKPRIKAMYLEAGSWQLSRAVCKSVVNKGEAKVMDGCENIIVHTYKAGRRITSVIENKSENKVIIHVNNEQSKNCLSNRGLTVFAVEVAPKSMMVSQHVMPLNEQEECLYNCVHSLV
;
A
#
# COMPACT_ATOMS: atom_id res chain seq x y z
N GLN A 1 32.49 -17.85 -15.11
CA GLN A 1 31.68 -17.51 -13.92
C GLN A 1 31.59 -16.01 -13.58
N LYS A 2 32.32 -15.08 -14.24
CA LYS A 2 32.15 -13.61 -14.01
C LYS A 2 31.16 -12.91 -14.96
N ALA A 3 30.75 -13.53 -16.06
CA ALA A 3 29.80 -12.95 -17.01
C ALA A 3 28.33 -13.14 -16.61
N THR A 4 27.99 -14.27 -15.98
CA THR A 4 26.60 -14.66 -15.64
C THR A 4 25.98 -13.89 -14.47
N HIS A 5 26.79 -13.29 -13.58
CA HIS A 5 26.27 -12.44 -12.48
C HIS A 5 25.88 -11.02 -12.92
N SER A 6 26.45 -10.52 -14.02
CA SER A 6 26.11 -9.21 -14.59
C SER A 6 24.72 -9.22 -15.22
N GLU A 7 24.42 -10.25 -16.01
CA GLU A 7 23.15 -10.40 -16.73
C GLU A 7 21.95 -10.49 -15.78
N SER A 8 22.05 -11.24 -14.67
CA SER A 8 20.99 -11.35 -13.66
C SER A 8 20.62 -10.02 -12.99
N SER A 9 21.61 -9.17 -12.72
CA SER A 9 21.41 -7.85 -12.11
C SER A 9 20.89 -6.80 -13.09
N GLN A 10 21.25 -6.92 -14.37
CA GLN A 10 20.70 -6.12 -15.46
C GLN A 10 19.25 -6.50 -15.76
N VAL A 11 18.91 -7.78 -15.76
CA VAL A 11 17.54 -8.29 -15.99
C VAL A 11 16.59 -7.91 -14.85
N LYS A 12 17.05 -7.92 -13.58
CA LYS A 12 16.23 -7.46 -12.42
C LYS A 12 16.03 -5.94 -12.38
N LYS A 13 17.04 -5.16 -12.77
CA LYS A 13 16.89 -3.71 -12.98
C LYS A 13 16.01 -3.41 -14.19
N SER A 14 16.07 -4.21 -15.25
CA SER A 14 15.24 -4.03 -16.44
C SER A 14 13.78 -4.33 -16.14
N GLN A 15 13.44 -5.39 -15.40
CA GLN A 15 12.06 -5.71 -15.04
C GLN A 15 11.41 -4.68 -14.10
N HIS A 16 12.14 -4.16 -13.11
CA HIS A 16 11.66 -3.07 -12.26
C HIS A 16 11.50 -1.76 -13.05
N ALA A 17 12.38 -1.52 -14.01
CA ALA A 17 12.24 -0.39 -14.93
C ALA A 17 11.05 -0.60 -15.87
N GLU A 18 10.84 -1.79 -16.41
CA GLU A 18 9.75 -2.16 -17.31
C GLU A 18 8.38 -2.03 -16.62
N GLU A 19 8.26 -2.44 -15.36
CA GLU A 19 7.02 -2.30 -14.59
C GLU A 19 6.76 -0.83 -14.20
N ALA A 20 7.80 -0.09 -13.78
CA ALA A 20 7.68 1.35 -13.55
C ALA A 20 7.31 2.11 -14.84
N ILE A 21 7.89 1.72 -15.98
CA ILE A 21 7.56 2.23 -17.31
C ILE A 21 6.12 1.87 -17.65
N PHE A 22 5.66 0.65 -17.37
CA PHE A 22 4.28 0.22 -17.63
C PHE A 22 3.27 1.11 -16.88
N TYR A 23 3.44 1.30 -15.57
CA TYR A 23 2.54 2.14 -14.78
C TYR A 23 2.64 3.62 -15.16
N MET A 24 3.83 4.11 -15.49
CA MET A 24 4.00 5.46 -16.03
C MET A 24 3.21 5.65 -17.34
N ASN A 25 3.18 4.64 -18.21
CA ASN A 25 2.44 4.68 -19.48
C ASN A 25 0.94 4.62 -19.25
N CYS A 26 0.49 3.75 -18.33
CA CYS A 26 -0.91 3.69 -17.93
C CYS A 26 -1.36 5.05 -17.39
N ARG A 27 -0.55 5.67 -16.53
CA ARG A 27 -0.84 6.99 -15.96
C ARG A 27 -0.87 8.10 -17.01
N ALA A 28 0.07 8.10 -17.95
CA ALA A 28 0.10 9.07 -19.05
C ALA A 28 -1.16 8.97 -19.94
N ALA A 29 -1.54 7.75 -20.32
CA ALA A 29 -2.74 7.51 -21.12
C ALA A 29 -4.03 7.90 -20.39
N TYR A 30 -4.13 7.56 -19.10
CA TYR A 30 -5.26 7.89 -18.24
C TYR A 30 -5.45 9.41 -18.10
N LEU A 31 -4.34 10.13 -17.85
CA LEU A 31 -4.35 11.59 -17.69
C LEU A 31 -4.46 12.37 -19.00
N ALA A 32 -4.28 11.72 -20.15
CA ALA A 32 -4.51 12.34 -21.45
C ALA A 32 -6.02 12.55 -21.74
N VAL A 33 -6.88 11.79 -21.07
CA VAL A 33 -8.34 11.83 -21.21
C VAL A 33 -9.01 12.41 -19.97
N LEU A 34 -8.56 11.98 -18.79
CA LEU A 34 -9.12 12.36 -17.51
C LEU A 34 -8.23 13.40 -16.83
N LYS A 35 -8.84 14.30 -16.06
CA LYS A 35 -8.09 15.40 -15.44
C LYS A 35 -7.24 14.94 -14.26
N SER A 36 -7.51 13.74 -13.74
CA SER A 36 -6.85 13.15 -12.58
C SER A 36 -6.85 11.62 -12.67
N SER A 37 -5.84 10.98 -12.08
CA SER A 37 -5.80 9.52 -11.89
C SER A 37 -6.80 9.03 -10.84
N LEU A 38 -7.46 9.95 -10.12
CA LEU A 38 -8.53 9.67 -9.16
C LEU A 38 -9.94 9.86 -9.76
N GLU A 39 -10.03 10.33 -11.01
CA GLU A 39 -11.29 10.41 -11.72
C GLU A 39 -11.60 9.03 -12.31
N ASN A 40 -12.78 8.47 -12.03
CA ASN A 40 -13.17 7.19 -12.61
C ASN A 40 -13.63 7.36 -14.06
N ILE A 41 -13.39 6.35 -14.89
CA ILE A 41 -14.01 6.21 -16.21
C ILE A 41 -15.50 5.94 -15.99
N LYS A 42 -16.36 6.78 -16.58
CA LYS A 42 -17.82 6.78 -16.40
C LYS A 42 -18.62 6.41 -17.64
N SER A 43 -17.95 6.21 -18.78
CA SER A 43 -18.62 5.81 -20.01
C SER A 43 -17.75 4.90 -20.90
N LYS A 44 -18.41 4.20 -21.83
CA LYS A 44 -17.75 3.36 -22.85
C LYS A 44 -16.80 4.18 -23.72
N GLU A 45 -17.19 5.40 -24.05
CA GLU A 45 -16.41 6.32 -24.86
C GLU A 45 -15.13 6.72 -24.14
N GLN A 46 -15.20 6.99 -22.83
CA GLN A 46 -14.02 7.27 -22.01
C GLN A 46 -13.09 6.06 -21.92
N LEU A 47 -13.63 4.84 -21.71
CA LEU A 47 -12.81 3.62 -21.70
C LEU A 47 -12.08 3.42 -23.03
N SER A 48 -12.79 3.58 -24.14
CA SER A 48 -12.21 3.48 -25.48
C SER A 48 -11.10 4.49 -25.71
N LEU A 49 -11.35 5.76 -25.35
CA LEU A 49 -10.38 6.83 -25.54
C LEU A 49 -9.12 6.62 -24.69
N VAL A 50 -9.25 6.18 -23.44
CA VAL A 50 -8.09 5.93 -22.57
C VAL A 50 -7.26 4.75 -23.08
N LEU A 51 -7.91 3.67 -23.54
CA LEU A 51 -7.22 2.54 -24.17
C LEU A 51 -6.49 2.96 -25.46
N GLN A 52 -7.08 3.86 -26.24
CA GLN A 52 -6.43 4.46 -27.42
C GLN A 52 -5.21 5.29 -27.06
N GLN A 53 -5.26 6.09 -25.99
CA GLN A 53 -4.09 6.84 -25.51
C GLN A 53 -2.97 5.92 -24.98
N ALA A 54 -3.28 4.67 -24.61
CA ALA A 54 -2.33 3.63 -24.23
C ALA A 54 -1.83 2.77 -25.41
N GLY A 55 -2.18 3.15 -26.65
CA GLY A 55 -1.75 2.46 -27.86
C GLY A 55 -2.51 1.17 -28.16
N ARG A 56 -3.73 1.02 -27.63
CA ARG A 56 -4.66 -0.05 -27.99
C ARG A 56 -5.70 0.49 -28.96
N ASN A 57 -6.26 -0.38 -29.79
CA ASN A 57 -7.44 -0.04 -30.59
C ASN A 57 -8.57 -1.01 -30.24
N PRO A 58 -9.29 -0.78 -29.13
CA PRO A 58 -10.28 -1.73 -28.65
C PRO A 58 -11.49 -1.76 -29.59
N SER A 59 -11.89 -2.97 -29.99
CA SER A 59 -13.15 -3.19 -30.69
C SER A 59 -14.34 -2.97 -29.75
N GLN A 60 -15.54 -2.71 -30.27
CA GLN A 60 -16.77 -2.66 -29.48
C GLN A 60 -16.98 -3.94 -28.66
N LYS A 61 -16.62 -5.11 -29.20
CA LYS A 61 -16.62 -6.36 -28.44
C LYS A 61 -15.68 -6.32 -27.23
N THR A 62 -14.49 -5.74 -27.40
CA THR A 62 -13.50 -5.58 -26.33
C THR A 62 -14.00 -4.58 -25.28
N VAL A 63 -14.55 -3.43 -25.71
CA VAL A 63 -15.13 -2.45 -24.80
C VAL A 63 -16.31 -3.04 -24.03
N ASN A 64 -17.21 -3.78 -24.69
CA ASN A 64 -18.37 -4.42 -24.05
C ASN A 64 -17.99 -5.57 -23.11
N LYS A 65 -16.82 -6.20 -23.28
CA LYS A 65 -16.29 -7.20 -22.35
C LYS A 65 -16.03 -6.60 -20.97
N TYR A 66 -15.51 -5.37 -20.92
CA TYR A 66 -15.15 -4.70 -19.66
C TYR A 66 -16.18 -3.64 -19.21
N TRP A 67 -17.04 -3.19 -20.11
CA TRP A 67 -18.13 -2.25 -19.83
C TRP A 67 -19.49 -2.88 -20.10
N THR A 68 -20.01 -3.55 -19.08
CA THR A 68 -21.33 -4.22 -19.09
C THR A 68 -22.44 -3.27 -18.63
N SER A 69 -23.71 -3.68 -18.75
CA SER A 69 -24.85 -2.91 -18.24
C SER A 69 -24.84 -2.72 -16.71
N GLN A 70 -24.01 -3.48 -15.99
CA GLN A 70 -23.83 -3.39 -14.54
C GLN A 70 -22.62 -2.51 -14.15
N THR A 71 -21.77 -2.16 -15.11
CA THR A 71 -20.58 -1.33 -14.89
C THR A 71 -20.99 0.14 -14.75
N THR A 72 -20.90 0.69 -13.55
CA THR A 72 -21.21 2.11 -13.27
C THR A 72 -19.97 3.01 -13.38
N SER A 73 -18.79 2.50 -13.01
CA SER A 73 -17.51 3.19 -13.19
C SER A 73 -16.32 2.22 -13.11
N LEU A 74 -15.20 2.57 -13.75
CA LEU A 74 -13.92 1.85 -13.62
C LEU A 74 -12.86 2.80 -13.07
N ASN A 75 -12.06 2.34 -12.11
CA ASN A 75 -10.97 3.12 -11.52
C ASN A 75 -9.63 2.88 -12.25
N PHE A 76 -8.55 3.52 -11.79
CA PHE A 76 -7.23 3.41 -12.42
C PHE A 76 -6.62 2.00 -12.35
N ASP A 77 -6.89 1.25 -11.28
CA ASP A 77 -6.37 -0.12 -11.10
C ASP A 77 -7.11 -1.11 -11.99
N ASP A 78 -8.43 -0.93 -12.16
CA ASP A 78 -9.23 -1.66 -13.14
C ASP A 78 -8.68 -1.44 -14.55
N PHE A 79 -8.37 -0.18 -14.90
CA PHE A 79 -7.77 0.17 -16.19
C PHE A 79 -6.39 -0.48 -16.40
N CYS A 80 -5.52 -0.48 -15.38
CA CYS A 80 -4.23 -1.15 -15.45
C CYS A 80 -4.38 -2.66 -15.66
N THR A 81 -5.37 -3.28 -15.02
CA THR A 81 -5.69 -4.70 -15.17
C THR A 81 -6.16 -5.01 -16.59
N ILE A 82 -7.03 -4.18 -17.17
CA ILE A 82 -7.48 -4.31 -18.56
C ILE A 82 -6.28 -4.21 -19.53
N LEU A 83 -5.35 -3.28 -19.32
CA LEU A 83 -4.16 -3.14 -20.17
C LEU A 83 -3.15 -4.29 -20.07
N LYS A 84 -3.12 -5.01 -18.93
CA LYS A 84 -2.33 -6.24 -18.79
C LYS A 84 -2.92 -7.39 -19.59
N GLN A 85 -4.25 -7.45 -19.69
CA GLN A 85 -4.98 -8.49 -20.43
C GLN A 85 -5.03 -8.21 -21.94
N GLU A 86 -5.22 -6.95 -22.33
CA GLU A 86 -5.26 -6.52 -23.73
C GLU A 86 -3.86 -6.09 -24.18
N LYS A 87 -3.20 -6.89 -25.03
CA LYS A 87 -1.88 -6.58 -25.60
C LYS A 87 -1.99 -5.63 -26.80
N PRO A 88 -0.98 -4.81 -27.10
CA PRO A 88 -0.99 -4.00 -28.31
C PRO A 88 -0.84 -4.91 -29.53
N ALA A 89 -1.52 -4.58 -30.61
CA ALA A 89 -1.33 -5.28 -31.88
C ALA A 89 0.11 -5.09 -32.37
N THR A 90 0.73 -6.18 -32.81
CA THR A 90 2.06 -6.14 -33.41
C THR A 90 1.96 -5.96 -34.93
N LYS A 91 3.00 -5.38 -35.55
CA LYS A 91 3.08 -5.26 -37.02
C LYS A 91 2.88 -6.61 -37.70
N THR A 92 3.47 -7.68 -37.15
CA THR A 92 3.38 -9.04 -37.70
C THR A 92 1.94 -9.56 -37.69
N GLU A 93 1.21 -9.42 -36.58
CA GLU A 93 -0.20 -9.84 -36.50
C GLU A 93 -1.09 -9.08 -37.49
N LEU A 94 -0.82 -7.79 -37.71
CA LEU A 94 -1.51 -6.99 -38.71
C LEU A 94 -1.20 -7.45 -40.14
N LEU A 95 0.07 -7.69 -40.45
CA LEU A 95 0.51 -8.20 -41.76
C LEU A 95 -0.09 -9.58 -42.04
N GLU A 96 -0.12 -10.49 -41.06
CA GLU A 96 -0.75 -11.80 -41.19
C GLU A 96 -2.26 -11.70 -41.42
N ALA A 97 -2.94 -10.74 -40.78
CA ALA A 97 -4.36 -10.51 -40.99
C ALA A 97 -4.66 -10.00 -42.41
N PHE A 98 -3.85 -9.08 -42.93
CA PHE A 98 -3.97 -8.59 -44.30
C PHE A 98 -3.51 -9.61 -45.35
N GLY A 99 -2.49 -10.42 -45.05
CA GLY A 99 -2.02 -11.50 -45.92
C GLY A 99 -3.07 -12.59 -46.13
N LYS A 100 -4.02 -12.77 -45.21
CA LYS A 100 -5.19 -13.65 -45.41
C LYS A 100 -6.19 -13.11 -46.44
N LEU A 101 -6.11 -11.82 -46.78
CA LEU A 101 -6.96 -11.17 -47.79
C LEU A 101 -6.27 -11.09 -49.15
N ASP A 102 -4.94 -10.98 -49.17
CA ASP A 102 -4.10 -10.98 -50.37
C ASP A 102 -3.69 -12.41 -50.74
N THR A 103 -4.61 -13.18 -51.33
CA THR A 103 -4.39 -14.59 -51.70
C THR A 103 -3.22 -14.80 -52.66
N ASP A 104 -2.87 -13.76 -53.41
CA ASP A 104 -1.81 -13.77 -54.41
C ASP A 104 -0.46 -13.29 -53.84
N ASN A 105 -0.40 -12.94 -52.55
CA ASN A 105 0.78 -12.41 -51.84
C ASN A 105 1.48 -11.25 -52.59
N THR A 106 0.68 -10.38 -53.20
CA THR A 106 1.18 -9.25 -53.99
C THR A 106 1.70 -8.09 -53.14
N GLY A 107 1.37 -8.05 -51.84
CA GLY A 107 1.63 -6.91 -50.97
C GLY A 107 0.56 -5.82 -51.05
N TYR A 108 -0.51 -6.05 -51.81
CA TYR A 108 -1.56 -5.07 -52.10
C TYR A 108 -2.96 -5.67 -51.96
N ILE A 109 -3.92 -4.87 -51.51
CA ILE A 109 -5.34 -5.27 -51.43
C ILE A 109 -6.16 -4.29 -52.26
N LEU A 110 -7.06 -4.78 -53.12
CA LEU A 110 -7.94 -3.90 -53.89
C LEU A 110 -8.90 -3.18 -52.94
N HIS A 111 -9.19 -1.91 -53.22
CA HIS A 111 -10.13 -1.16 -52.38
C HIS A 111 -11.49 -1.84 -52.27
N ASP A 112 -12.00 -2.42 -53.37
CA ASP A 112 -13.30 -3.12 -53.36
C ASP A 112 -13.29 -4.36 -52.46
N GLU A 113 -12.18 -5.10 -52.42
CA GLU A 113 -11.98 -6.24 -51.52
C GLU A 113 -11.89 -5.79 -50.06
N LEU A 114 -11.15 -4.71 -49.80
CA LEU A 114 -11.05 -4.11 -48.48
C LEU A 114 -12.41 -3.59 -47.99
N TYR A 115 -13.17 -2.90 -48.84
CA TYR A 115 -14.53 -2.46 -48.56
C TYR A 115 -15.42 -3.66 -48.25
N GLN A 116 -15.37 -4.71 -49.06
CA GLN A 116 -16.18 -5.91 -48.86
C GLN A 116 -15.89 -6.56 -47.51
N VAL A 117 -14.62 -6.71 -47.13
CA VAL A 117 -14.22 -7.33 -45.88
C VAL A 117 -14.62 -6.48 -44.67
N LEU A 118 -14.31 -5.17 -44.69
CA LEU A 118 -14.56 -4.25 -43.57
C LEU A 118 -16.05 -3.88 -43.38
N THR A 119 -16.88 -4.03 -44.42
CA THR A 119 -18.33 -3.77 -44.35
C THR A 119 -19.15 -5.04 -44.11
N MET A 120 -18.65 -6.24 -44.44
CA MET A 120 -19.40 -7.50 -44.32
C MET A 120 -19.03 -8.37 -43.12
N ARG A 121 -17.79 -8.28 -42.59
CA ARG A 121 -17.29 -9.14 -41.51
C ARG A 121 -16.91 -8.33 -40.27
N GLY A 122 -17.22 -8.86 -39.08
CA GLY A 122 -16.86 -8.24 -37.81
C GLY A 122 -17.68 -6.97 -37.48
N GLU A 123 -17.02 -5.99 -36.88
CA GLU A 123 -17.58 -4.66 -36.62
C GLU A 123 -17.60 -3.86 -37.93
N ARG A 124 -18.80 -3.73 -38.49
CA ARG A 124 -18.98 -3.15 -39.82
C ARG A 124 -18.64 -1.67 -39.81
N MET A 125 -17.67 -1.29 -40.63
CA MET A 125 -17.41 0.12 -40.93
C MET A 125 -18.34 0.60 -42.04
N SER A 126 -18.71 1.87 -41.99
CA SER A 126 -19.42 2.54 -43.08
C SER A 126 -18.48 2.78 -44.26
N ARG A 127 -19.06 2.91 -45.46
CA ARG A 127 -18.29 3.22 -46.67
C ARG A 127 -17.55 4.56 -46.55
N ASP A 128 -18.10 5.52 -45.81
CA ASP A 128 -17.49 6.83 -45.58
C ASP A 128 -16.29 6.76 -44.64
N GLU A 129 -16.33 5.92 -43.60
CA GLU A 129 -15.20 5.66 -42.71
C GLU A 129 -14.03 5.01 -43.45
N VAL A 130 -14.31 3.97 -44.24
CA VAL A 130 -13.28 3.28 -45.05
C VAL A 130 -12.71 4.23 -46.12
N SER A 131 -13.56 5.05 -46.76
CA SER A 131 -13.11 6.08 -47.71
C SER A 131 -12.22 7.13 -47.03
N SER A 132 -12.51 7.49 -45.78
CA SER A 132 -11.71 8.44 -45.01
C SER A 132 -10.33 7.89 -44.66
N ILE A 133 -10.24 6.59 -44.32
CA ILE A 133 -8.96 5.91 -44.06
C ILE A 133 -8.10 5.88 -45.33
N LEU A 134 -8.71 5.58 -46.49
CA LEU A 134 -8.00 5.48 -47.78
C LEU A 134 -7.57 6.82 -48.37
N LYS A 135 -8.07 7.95 -47.84
CA LYS A 135 -7.70 9.31 -48.28
C LYS A 135 -6.49 9.88 -47.52
N GLN A 136 -6.07 9.27 -46.42
CA GLN A 136 -5.19 9.92 -45.44
C GLN A 136 -3.70 9.57 -45.54
N GLY A 137 -3.22 8.78 -46.52
CA GLY A 137 -1.77 8.52 -46.58
C GLY A 137 -1.18 7.89 -47.85
N ASP A 138 0.15 7.88 -47.89
CA ASP A 138 1.05 7.42 -48.97
C ASP A 138 1.05 5.90 -49.22
N PHE A 139 0.13 5.19 -48.55
CA PHE A 139 -0.08 3.74 -48.65
C PHE A 139 -1.16 3.36 -49.68
N ASN A 140 -1.76 4.34 -50.35
CA ASN A 140 -2.74 4.11 -51.40
C ASN A 140 -2.15 4.50 -52.76
N CYS A 141 -2.04 3.54 -53.67
CA CYS A 141 -1.52 3.76 -55.02
C CYS A 141 -2.39 3.00 -56.03
N SER A 142 -2.90 3.69 -57.04
CA SER A 142 -3.63 3.07 -58.17
C SER A 142 -4.86 2.22 -57.80
N GLY A 143 -5.62 2.61 -56.76
CA GLY A 143 -6.83 1.88 -56.33
C GLY A 143 -6.56 0.61 -55.51
N LYS A 144 -5.31 0.46 -55.06
CA LYS A 144 -4.85 -0.63 -54.20
C LYS A 144 -4.24 -0.06 -52.91
N LEU A 145 -4.51 -0.73 -51.80
CA LEU A 145 -3.91 -0.47 -50.50
C LEU A 145 -2.61 -1.28 -50.37
N ASP A 146 -1.48 -0.59 -50.21
CA ASP A 146 -0.22 -1.18 -49.73
C ASP A 146 -0.35 -1.42 -48.23
N TYR A 147 -0.68 -2.65 -47.84
CA TYR A 147 -0.94 -2.96 -46.43
C TYR A 147 0.35 -2.97 -45.59
N ASN A 148 1.53 -3.09 -46.21
CA ASN A 148 2.80 -2.96 -45.50
C ASN A 148 3.00 -1.52 -45.03
N LYS A 149 2.83 -0.56 -45.95
CA LYS A 149 2.89 0.87 -45.61
C LYS A 149 1.75 1.28 -44.67
N PHE A 150 0.57 0.69 -44.81
CA PHE A 150 -0.55 0.94 -43.90
C PHE A 150 -0.23 0.46 -42.47
N CYS A 151 0.35 -0.73 -42.32
CA CYS A 151 0.78 -1.23 -41.00
C CYS A 151 1.87 -0.33 -40.40
N ASP A 152 2.82 0.15 -41.20
CA ASP A 152 3.83 1.11 -40.74
C ASP A 152 3.22 2.43 -40.28
N PHE A 153 2.28 2.97 -41.06
CA PHE A 153 1.52 4.16 -40.68
C PHE A 153 0.75 3.95 -39.37
N TYR A 154 0.07 2.81 -39.23
CA TYR A 154 -0.70 2.47 -38.03
C TYR A 154 0.19 2.38 -36.78
N MET A 155 1.33 1.69 -36.89
CA MET A 155 2.29 1.58 -35.78
C MET A 155 2.82 2.96 -35.38
N ALA A 156 3.19 3.79 -36.37
CA ALA A 156 3.66 5.14 -36.13
C ALA A 156 2.61 6.03 -35.46
N ALA A 157 1.34 5.94 -35.88
CA ALA A 157 0.24 6.69 -35.29
C ALA A 157 -0.03 6.27 -33.83
N SER A 158 -0.03 4.96 -33.55
CA SER A 158 -0.21 4.42 -32.19
C SER A 158 0.93 4.84 -31.24
N GLU A 159 2.17 4.77 -31.73
CA GLU A 159 3.35 5.23 -31.00
C GLU A 159 3.30 6.74 -30.72
N GLN A 160 2.89 7.54 -31.71
CA GLN A 160 2.76 8.98 -31.58
C GLN A 160 1.70 9.38 -30.54
N CYS A 161 0.57 8.67 -30.45
CA CYS A 161 -0.43 8.87 -29.40
C CYS A 161 0.17 8.64 -28.01
N CYS A 162 0.85 7.51 -27.81
CA CYS A 162 1.50 7.18 -26.54
C CYS A 162 2.58 8.21 -26.16
N LYS A 163 3.36 8.65 -27.15
CA LYS A 163 4.41 9.67 -26.98
C LYS A 163 3.81 11.02 -26.57
N THR A 164 2.75 11.45 -27.25
CA THR A 164 2.05 12.70 -26.94
C THR A 164 1.45 12.67 -25.54
N ALA A 165 0.86 11.54 -25.11
CA ALA A 165 0.34 11.37 -23.75
C ALA A 165 1.46 11.48 -22.69
N ARG A 166 2.63 10.89 -22.95
CA ARG A 166 3.81 11.01 -22.07
C ARG A 166 4.37 12.43 -22.02
N GLU A 167 4.51 13.08 -23.16
CA GLU A 167 5.00 14.47 -23.23
C GLU A 167 4.07 15.42 -22.49
N LYS A 168 2.75 15.24 -22.58
CA LYS A 168 1.77 16.01 -21.78
C LYS A 168 1.95 15.79 -20.28
N LEU A 169 2.19 14.55 -19.85
CA LEU A 169 2.47 14.24 -18.45
C LEU A 169 3.78 14.89 -17.97
N GLU A 170 4.83 14.87 -18.80
CA GLU A 170 6.10 15.52 -18.50
C GLU A 170 5.96 17.05 -18.45
N VAL A 171 5.26 17.65 -19.41
CA VAL A 171 5.01 19.10 -19.45
C VAL A 171 4.18 19.54 -18.25
N ASP A 172 3.14 18.80 -17.86
CA ASP A 172 2.38 19.08 -16.63
C ASP A 172 3.27 18.95 -15.37
N SER A 173 4.15 17.95 -15.33
CA SER A 173 5.12 17.80 -14.23
C SER A 173 6.14 18.94 -14.16
N ARG A 174 6.62 19.44 -15.32
CA ARG A 174 7.56 20.56 -15.43
C ARG A 174 6.89 21.91 -15.18
N LEU A 175 5.65 22.11 -15.62
CA LEU A 175 4.85 23.30 -15.29
C LEU A 175 4.54 23.37 -13.79
N ARG A 176 4.25 22.24 -13.15
CA ARG A 176 4.15 22.14 -11.69
C ARG A 176 5.48 22.44 -10.99
N GLN A 177 6.61 22.04 -11.56
CA GLN A 177 7.95 22.38 -11.04
C GLN A 177 8.33 23.85 -11.28
N GLN A 178 7.94 24.47 -12.41
CA GLN A 178 8.29 25.86 -12.75
C GLN A 178 7.34 26.90 -12.11
N GLN A 179 6.10 26.52 -11.77
CA GLN A 179 5.21 27.37 -10.96
C GLN A 179 5.66 27.46 -9.49
N PHE A 180 6.66 26.68 -9.08
CA PHE A 180 7.38 26.83 -7.82
C PHE A 180 8.83 27.21 -8.11
N GLY A 181 9.14 28.49 -7.89
CA GLY A 181 10.42 29.10 -8.24
C GLY A 181 11.65 28.30 -7.79
N SER A 182 12.55 28.17 -8.75
CA SER A 182 13.91 27.65 -8.73
C SER A 182 14.72 28.10 -7.51
N GLN A 183 15.23 27.13 -6.74
CA GLN A 183 16.62 27.12 -6.29
C GLN A 183 17.12 25.67 -6.18
N THR A 184 17.84 25.21 -7.19
CA THR A 184 18.93 24.26 -6.96
C THR A 184 19.98 24.52 -8.03
N GLU A 185 21.11 25.03 -7.56
CA GLU A 185 22.31 25.24 -8.34
C GLU A 185 22.88 23.90 -8.82
N THR A 186 23.25 23.90 -10.09
CA THR A 186 23.96 22.84 -10.80
C THR A 186 25.35 22.64 -10.19
N PHE A 187 25.63 21.45 -9.66
CA PHE A 187 27.01 21.04 -9.42
C PHE A 187 27.63 20.53 -10.73
N SER A 188 28.40 21.38 -11.41
CA SER A 188 29.41 20.96 -12.38
C SER A 188 30.79 21.05 -11.75
N SER A 189 31.51 19.93 -11.80
CA SER A 189 32.93 19.80 -11.51
C SER A 189 33.78 20.68 -12.42
N GLU A 190 34.71 21.48 -11.88
CA GLU A 190 36.13 21.55 -12.29
C GLU A 190 36.92 22.53 -11.42
N GLY A 191 38.22 22.26 -11.25
CA GLY A 191 39.11 22.97 -10.34
C GLY A 191 39.77 24.24 -10.88
N ILE A 192 40.61 24.81 -10.00
CA ILE A 192 41.71 25.77 -10.22
C ILE A 192 41.38 27.29 -10.07
N THR A 193 41.80 27.79 -8.89
CA THR A 193 42.50 29.06 -8.54
C THR A 193 41.80 30.45 -8.57
N LEU A 194 41.96 31.14 -7.42
CA LEU A 194 41.72 32.56 -7.03
C LEU A 194 42.44 33.60 -7.95
N PRO A 195 42.22 34.96 -7.87
CA PRO A 195 41.92 35.76 -6.66
C PRO A 195 41.17 37.14 -6.74
N VAL A 196 40.79 37.67 -5.54
CA VAL A 196 40.72 39.11 -5.08
C VAL A 196 39.60 40.00 -5.70
N SER A 197 38.82 40.86 -5.01
CA SER A 197 39.02 41.83 -3.91
C SER A 197 37.69 42.28 -3.24
N LYS A 198 37.72 42.59 -1.94
CA LYS A 198 36.77 43.45 -1.15
C LYS A 198 37.06 44.97 -1.39
N PRO A 199 36.37 45.98 -0.80
CA PRO A 199 35.28 45.97 0.20
C PRO A 199 34.10 46.96 -0.07
N SER A 200 33.09 46.88 0.82
CA SER A 200 32.00 47.83 1.07
C SER A 200 32.44 49.25 1.46
N PRO A 201 31.49 50.20 1.61
CA PRO A 201 31.35 50.84 2.93
C PRO A 201 29.91 51.05 3.43
N ARG A 202 29.81 51.11 4.76
CA ARG A 202 28.69 51.51 5.62
C ARG A 202 28.47 53.04 5.59
N ILE A 203 27.30 53.55 6.04
CA ILE A 203 27.13 54.41 7.24
C ILE A 203 25.75 55.18 7.31
N SER A 204 25.12 55.03 8.49
CA SER A 204 24.26 55.90 9.33
C SER A 204 22.97 56.63 8.88
N ARG A 205 21.88 56.25 9.57
CA ARG A 205 20.95 57.03 10.45
C ARG A 205 20.80 58.56 10.26
N LYS A 206 19.53 59.01 10.16
CA LYS A 206 18.88 59.94 11.13
C LYS A 206 17.36 60.05 10.92
N THR A 207 16.68 60.42 12.01
CA THR A 207 15.23 60.45 12.30
C THR A 207 14.51 61.76 11.92
N ASP A 208 13.19 61.68 11.80
CA ASP A 208 12.13 62.55 12.37
C ASP A 208 11.04 63.15 11.44
N HIS A 209 9.82 62.63 11.65
CA HIS A 209 8.50 63.26 11.80
C HIS A 209 7.97 64.44 10.94
N LYS A 210 6.91 64.12 10.17
CA LYS A 210 5.49 64.60 10.26
C LYS A 210 5.00 65.76 9.35
N VAL A 211 3.75 65.55 8.88
CA VAL A 211 2.68 66.50 8.44
C VAL A 211 2.44 66.66 6.91
N ALA A 212 1.21 66.34 6.49
CA ALA A 212 0.57 66.63 5.20
C ALA A 212 -0.18 67.99 5.27
N PRO A 213 -0.66 68.66 4.18
CA PRO A 213 -1.78 68.15 3.37
C PRO A 213 -1.87 68.61 1.88
N THR A 214 -2.94 68.15 1.20
CA THR A 214 -3.80 68.79 0.17
C THR A 214 -3.79 68.29 -1.30
N LYS A 215 -4.93 67.64 -1.63
CA LYS A 215 -5.72 67.42 -2.86
C LYS A 215 -5.15 67.70 -4.27
N GLY A 216 -5.43 66.74 -5.17
CA GLY A 216 -5.58 66.92 -6.62
C GLY A 216 -5.91 65.61 -7.35
N ASP A 217 -7.16 65.43 -7.78
CA ASP A 217 -7.67 64.28 -8.54
C ASP A 217 -7.01 64.11 -9.92
N SER A 218 -6.70 62.87 -10.31
CA SER A 218 -6.89 62.41 -11.71
C SER A 218 -6.73 60.88 -11.86
N ARG A 219 -7.88 60.23 -12.06
CA ARG A 219 -8.18 59.08 -12.94
C ARG A 219 -7.09 58.02 -13.18
N THR A 220 -7.38 56.81 -12.69
CA THR A 220 -6.85 55.50 -13.12
C THR A 220 -6.92 55.27 -14.63
N PRO A 221 -6.06 54.37 -15.16
CA PRO A 221 -6.58 53.04 -15.46
C PRO A 221 -5.67 51.90 -14.96
N SER A 222 -6.29 51.03 -14.16
CA SER A 222 -6.22 49.56 -14.22
C SER A 222 -4.92 48.88 -14.70
N ARG A 223 -4.22 48.26 -13.76
CA ARG A 223 -3.53 46.98 -13.99
C ARG A 223 -3.97 46.01 -12.88
N PRO A 224 -4.60 44.86 -13.19
CA PRO A 224 -5.00 43.90 -12.18
C PRO A 224 -3.74 43.27 -11.57
N SER A 225 -3.67 43.28 -10.24
CA SER A 225 -2.78 42.41 -9.48
C SER A 225 -3.11 40.96 -9.81
N SER A 226 -2.29 40.32 -10.66
CA SER A 226 -2.39 38.90 -10.95
C SER A 226 -1.98 38.11 -9.71
N ALA A 227 -2.99 37.63 -8.98
CA ALA A 227 -3.02 36.44 -8.12
C ALA A 227 -1.69 35.98 -7.52
N GLN A 228 -1.34 36.56 -6.38
CA GLN A 228 -0.52 35.86 -5.40
C GLN A 228 -1.47 34.94 -4.63
N THR A 229 -1.72 33.73 -5.14
CA THR A 229 -2.41 32.68 -4.40
C THR A 229 -1.51 32.29 -3.22
N CYS A 230 -1.75 32.86 -2.04
CA CYS A 230 -1.18 32.34 -0.81
C CYS A 230 -1.67 30.90 -0.65
N LYS A 231 -0.82 29.92 -1.00
CA LYS A 231 -1.12 28.50 -0.78
C LYS A 231 -1.15 28.28 0.73
N ALA A 232 -2.33 28.05 1.28
CA ALA A 232 -2.54 27.72 2.68
C ALA A 232 -1.67 26.51 3.04
N ALA A 233 -0.76 26.67 4.00
CA ALA A 233 0.19 25.63 4.37
C ALA A 233 0.47 25.64 5.87
N VAL A 234 0.99 24.52 6.37
CA VAL A 234 1.47 24.37 7.75
C VAL A 234 2.64 23.41 7.77
N SER A 235 3.66 23.73 8.58
CA SER A 235 4.85 22.89 8.71
C SER A 235 5.02 22.38 10.13
N THR A 236 5.53 21.16 10.24
CA THR A 236 5.86 20.53 11.52
C THR A 236 7.25 19.93 11.45
N THR A 237 8.09 20.34 12.40
CA THR A 237 9.44 19.82 12.56
C THR A 237 9.55 19.15 13.92
N ILE A 238 9.97 17.88 13.93
CA ILE A 238 10.16 17.07 15.13
C ILE A 238 11.49 16.36 15.00
N THR A 239 12.33 16.51 16.01
CA THR A 239 13.58 15.76 16.12
C THR A 239 13.39 14.56 17.05
N MET A 240 13.82 13.39 16.60
CA MET A 240 13.88 12.15 17.36
C MET A 240 15.35 11.80 17.59
N GLY A 241 15.80 11.90 18.84
CA GLY A 241 17.20 11.61 19.19
C GLY A 241 17.56 10.13 18.98
N ALA A 242 18.85 9.88 18.72
CA ALA A 242 19.42 8.55 18.64
C ALA A 242 19.17 7.75 19.93
N SER A 243 19.05 6.43 19.79
CA SER A 243 18.91 5.50 20.91
C SER A 243 19.99 5.68 21.98
N SER A 244 19.68 6.40 23.07
CA SER A 244 20.33 6.18 24.37
C SER A 244 19.39 5.31 25.20
N HIS A 245 19.92 4.33 25.95
CA HIS A 245 19.15 3.37 26.77
C HIS A 245 18.34 3.99 27.94
N ARG A 246 17.86 5.23 27.82
CA ARG A 246 17.00 5.86 28.83
C ARG A 246 15.55 5.41 28.62
N ASN A 247 15.27 4.24 29.20
CA ASN A 247 13.95 3.66 29.37
C ASN A 247 13.01 4.65 30.07
N THR A 248 11.83 4.89 29.52
CA THR A 248 10.68 5.27 30.34
C THR A 248 10.32 4.04 31.19
N LYS A 249 10.11 4.23 32.50
CA LYS A 249 9.83 3.16 33.46
C LYS A 249 8.49 2.49 33.13
N LEU A 250 8.46 1.54 32.20
CA LEU A 250 7.46 0.48 32.23
C LEU A 250 7.81 -0.38 33.45
N ILE A 251 6.85 -0.64 34.32
CA ILE A 251 7.04 -1.53 35.45
C ILE A 251 7.14 -2.96 34.90
N GLU A 252 8.28 -3.61 35.10
CA GLU A 252 8.52 -4.97 34.60
C GLU A 252 7.50 -5.97 35.19
N PRO A 253 7.02 -6.94 34.39
CA PRO A 253 6.11 -7.98 34.85
C PRO A 253 6.58 -8.71 36.12
N ASP A 254 7.90 -8.81 36.31
CA ASP A 254 8.54 -9.46 37.45
C ASP A 254 8.21 -8.84 38.82
N THR A 255 7.72 -7.60 38.83
CA THR A 255 7.26 -6.91 40.04
C THR A 255 5.77 -7.17 40.35
N MET A 256 5.05 -7.88 39.48
CA MET A 256 3.60 -8.11 39.56
C MET A 256 3.23 -9.58 39.85
N LYS A 257 4.09 -10.32 40.57
CA LYS A 257 3.93 -11.77 40.80
C LYS A 257 2.61 -12.20 41.46
N GLU A 258 1.91 -11.29 42.14
CA GLU A 258 0.62 -11.56 42.80
C GLU A 258 -0.60 -11.26 41.92
N TRP A 259 -0.41 -10.61 40.77
CA TRP A 259 -1.50 -10.23 39.88
C TRP A 259 -1.98 -11.44 39.07
N GLN A 260 -3.28 -11.51 38.82
CA GLN A 260 -3.85 -12.50 37.92
C GLN A 260 -3.41 -12.21 36.49
N TRP A 261 -3.14 -13.25 35.71
CA TRP A 261 -2.62 -13.13 34.36
C TRP A 261 -3.48 -13.89 33.35
N ALA A 262 -3.65 -13.30 32.17
CA ALA A 262 -4.09 -13.99 30.97
C ALA A 262 -3.25 -13.53 29.79
N GLN A 263 -3.14 -14.40 28.80
CA GLN A 263 -2.42 -14.15 27.57
C GLN A 263 -3.28 -14.52 26.37
N SER A 264 -3.04 -13.86 25.25
CA SER A 264 -3.48 -14.33 23.95
C SER A 264 -2.46 -13.93 22.89
N LYS A 265 -2.22 -14.80 21.93
CA LYS A 265 -1.38 -14.54 20.76
C LYS A 265 -2.22 -14.02 19.61
N GLY A 266 -1.54 -13.50 18.60
CA GLY A 266 -2.09 -13.26 17.28
C GLY A 266 -1.01 -12.88 16.30
N CYS A 267 -1.42 -12.36 15.15
CA CYS A 267 -0.52 -12.00 14.08
C CYS A 267 -1.07 -10.82 13.27
N PHE A 268 -0.17 -9.94 12.83
CA PHE A 268 -0.43 -9.00 11.75
C PHE A 268 -0.11 -9.68 10.43
N TYR A 269 -1.06 -9.76 9.50
CA TYR A 269 -0.79 -10.22 8.14
C TYR A 269 -0.89 -9.05 7.17
N LEU A 270 -0.05 -9.08 6.14
CA LEU A 270 -0.05 -8.08 5.09
C LEU A 270 -0.76 -8.62 3.84
N GLU A 271 -1.82 -7.94 3.42
CA GLU A 271 -2.60 -8.29 2.24
C GLU A 271 -1.95 -7.80 0.93
N GLU A 272 -2.46 -8.27 -0.21
CA GLU A 272 -1.93 -7.91 -1.53
C GLU A 272 -2.01 -6.42 -1.86
N ASP A 273 -3.05 -5.74 -1.38
CA ASP A 273 -3.25 -4.30 -1.50
C ASP A 273 -2.38 -3.48 -0.50
N GLY A 274 -1.65 -4.16 0.38
CA GLY A 274 -0.83 -3.55 1.42
C GLY A 274 -1.59 -3.21 2.71
N GLU A 275 -2.87 -3.57 2.81
CA GLU A 275 -3.61 -3.47 4.07
C GLU A 275 -3.09 -4.47 5.10
N ILE A 276 -3.19 -4.10 6.37
CA ILE A 276 -2.75 -4.95 7.49
C ILE A 276 -3.98 -5.47 8.21
N ILE A 277 -4.12 -6.79 8.24
CA ILE A 277 -5.18 -7.49 8.95
C ILE A 277 -4.65 -8.05 10.27
N SER A 278 -5.49 -8.08 11.30
CA SER A 278 -5.12 -8.64 12.61
C SER A 278 -6.35 -9.12 13.37
N HIS A 279 -6.13 -10.05 14.28
CA HIS A 279 -7.13 -10.51 15.24
C HIS A 279 -7.60 -9.35 16.12
N LYS A 280 -8.90 -9.34 16.44
CA LYS A 280 -9.50 -8.49 17.46
C LYS A 280 -9.85 -9.31 18.70
N TYR A 281 -9.73 -8.69 19.87
CA TYR A 281 -9.97 -9.41 21.14
C TYR A 281 -11.02 -8.71 21.99
N LYS A 282 -11.81 -9.52 22.69
CA LYS A 282 -12.65 -9.06 23.80
C LYS A 282 -11.98 -9.44 25.12
N LEU A 283 -11.78 -8.44 25.98
CA LEU A 283 -11.35 -8.58 27.36
C LEU A 283 -12.54 -8.32 28.28
N HIS A 284 -12.87 -9.28 29.13
CA HIS A 284 -13.88 -9.14 30.16
C HIS A 284 -13.23 -9.02 31.54
N LEU A 285 -13.61 -7.97 32.28
CA LEU A 285 -13.20 -7.72 33.66
C LEU A 285 -14.43 -7.76 34.59
N ALA A 286 -14.40 -8.66 35.57
CA ALA A 286 -15.51 -8.85 36.51
C ALA A 286 -15.66 -7.67 37.49
N GLN A 287 -14.56 -7.02 37.86
CA GLN A 287 -14.57 -5.88 38.79
C GLN A 287 -13.51 -4.83 38.45
N ARG A 288 -13.72 -3.61 38.92
CA ARG A 288 -12.77 -2.50 38.76
C ARG A 288 -11.42 -2.88 39.35
N SER A 289 -10.38 -2.83 38.53
CA SER A 289 -9.05 -3.35 38.88
C SER A 289 -7.96 -2.49 38.28
N ALA A 290 -6.79 -2.45 38.91
CA ALA A 290 -5.57 -2.02 38.25
C ALA A 290 -5.17 -3.08 37.21
N VAL A 291 -4.82 -2.62 36.02
CA VAL A 291 -4.51 -3.45 34.85
C VAL A 291 -3.19 -2.99 34.23
N CYS A 292 -2.37 -3.95 33.84
CA CYS A 292 -1.22 -3.73 32.96
C CYS A 292 -1.41 -4.60 31.72
N ILE A 293 -1.44 -3.97 30.55
CA ILE A 293 -1.56 -4.65 29.26
C ILE A 293 -0.29 -4.40 28.48
N THR A 294 0.31 -5.46 27.95
CA THR A 294 1.49 -5.37 27.09
C THR A 294 1.28 -6.13 25.80
N ILE A 295 1.88 -5.63 24.72
CA ILE A 295 1.98 -6.28 23.42
C ILE A 295 3.43 -6.25 22.95
N LYS A 296 3.90 -7.35 22.39
CA LYS A 296 5.24 -7.44 21.78
C LYS A 296 5.24 -8.41 20.60
N PRO A 297 6.12 -8.24 19.60
CA PRO A 297 6.37 -9.26 18.60
C PRO A 297 6.74 -10.60 19.26
N LEU A 298 6.24 -11.69 18.70
CA LEU A 298 6.56 -13.04 19.15
C LEU A 298 7.84 -13.50 18.44
N ASN A 299 8.86 -13.85 19.22
CA ASN A 299 10.10 -14.40 18.68
C ASN A 299 9.94 -15.90 18.44
N ILE A 300 9.49 -16.24 17.24
CA ILE A 300 9.44 -17.61 16.73
C ILE A 300 10.82 -17.95 16.16
N ARG A 301 11.34 -19.15 16.47
CA ARG A 301 12.72 -19.56 16.19
C ARG A 301 13.03 -19.48 14.69
N GLN A 302 13.64 -18.38 14.26
CA GLN A 302 14.44 -18.41 13.04
C GLN A 302 15.79 -19.07 13.33
N VAL A 303 16.26 -19.86 12.36
CA VAL A 303 17.54 -20.58 12.30
C VAL A 303 18.64 -19.92 13.15
N GLU A 304 19.34 -20.72 13.96
CA GLU A 304 20.44 -20.27 14.84
C GLU A 304 21.35 -19.23 14.15
N GLY A 305 21.36 -17.99 14.68
CA GLY A 305 22.25 -16.92 14.23
C GLY A 305 21.61 -15.77 13.43
N LYS A 306 20.33 -15.85 13.02
CA LYS A 306 19.61 -14.70 12.42
C LYS A 306 18.71 -14.02 13.46
N SER A 307 18.79 -12.68 13.57
CA SER A 307 17.87 -11.89 14.39
C SER A 307 16.47 -11.91 13.77
N CYS A 308 15.45 -12.17 14.59
CA CYS A 308 14.06 -12.18 14.17
C CYS A 308 13.67 -10.82 13.51
N PRO A 309 13.23 -10.79 12.24
CA PRO A 309 13.04 -9.56 11.47
C PRO A 309 11.91 -8.68 12.04
N TRP A 310 10.96 -9.30 12.74
CA TRP A 310 9.78 -8.66 13.34
C TRP A 310 10.07 -7.82 14.56
N LEU A 311 11.22 -8.02 15.20
CA LEU A 311 11.59 -7.26 16.40
C LEU A 311 11.67 -5.76 16.11
N SER A 312 11.87 -5.40 14.85
CA SER A 312 11.83 -4.02 14.39
C SER A 312 10.40 -3.49 14.19
N VAL A 313 9.39 -4.34 14.00
CA VAL A 313 8.01 -3.94 13.74
C VAL A 313 7.41 -3.33 14.99
N ASP A 314 6.81 -2.16 14.84
CA ASP A 314 6.16 -1.48 15.96
C ASP A 314 4.78 -2.08 16.21
N THR A 315 4.56 -2.58 17.43
CA THR A 315 3.27 -3.15 17.85
C THR A 315 2.61 -2.22 18.86
N GLY A 316 1.31 -2.02 18.74
CA GLY A 316 0.50 -1.25 19.67
C GLY A 316 -0.85 -1.91 19.84
N LEU A 317 -1.55 -1.52 20.89
CA LEU A 317 -2.86 -2.05 21.23
C LEU A 317 -3.74 -0.91 21.70
N TYR A 318 -4.84 -0.69 21.00
CA TYR A 318 -5.87 0.27 21.39
C TYR A 318 -6.92 -0.41 22.25
N ILE A 319 -7.24 0.20 23.39
CA ILE A 319 -8.18 -0.30 24.38
C ILE A 319 -9.46 0.54 24.27
N LEU A 320 -10.54 -0.07 23.84
CA LEU A 320 -11.84 0.57 23.71
C LEU A 320 -12.84 -0.09 24.65
N ARG A 321 -13.73 0.69 25.27
CA ARG A 321 -14.82 0.18 26.11
C ARG A 321 -16.07 -0.02 25.27
N GLU A 322 -16.76 -1.15 25.50
CA GLU A 322 -18.08 -1.40 24.94
C GLU A 322 -19.13 -0.58 25.73
N ASN A 323 -19.91 0.22 25.01
CA ASN A 323 -21.01 1.01 25.59
C ASN A 323 -22.31 0.21 25.59
N GLU A 324 -23.27 0.63 26.42
CA GLU A 324 -24.58 -0.04 26.60
C GLU A 324 -25.36 -0.22 25.28
N THR A 325 -25.19 0.66 24.30
CA THR A 325 -25.87 0.59 23.01
C THR A 325 -25.13 -0.24 21.94
N GLN A 326 -23.94 -0.77 22.22
CA GLN A 326 -23.08 -1.55 21.30
C GLN A 326 -22.67 -0.85 19.97
N GLU A 327 -23.25 0.31 19.61
CA GLU A 327 -23.01 1.00 18.34
C GLU A 327 -21.71 1.84 18.32
N HIS A 328 -21.21 2.26 19.48
CA HIS A 328 -20.02 3.11 19.59
C HIS A 328 -19.06 2.64 20.66
N LEU A 329 -17.87 2.21 20.23
CA LEU A 329 -16.75 1.91 21.12
C LEU A 329 -16.07 3.21 21.57
N GLN A 330 -15.90 3.38 22.88
CA GLN A 330 -15.22 4.53 23.46
C GLN A 330 -13.73 4.23 23.62
N LEU A 331 -12.86 5.04 23.03
CA LEU A 331 -11.41 4.94 23.27
C LEU A 331 -11.12 5.23 24.75
N VAL A 332 -10.51 4.27 25.44
CA VAL A 332 -10.04 4.42 26.82
C VAL A 332 -8.59 4.86 26.83
N ASN A 333 -7.71 4.06 26.24
CA ASN A 333 -6.27 4.30 26.17
C ASN A 333 -5.64 3.40 25.10
N PHE A 334 -4.32 3.48 24.94
CA PHE A 334 -3.54 2.63 24.05
C PHE A 334 -2.14 2.41 24.61
N THR A 335 -1.46 1.35 24.17
CA THR A 335 -0.10 1.03 24.62
C THR A 335 0.92 1.98 23.98
N GLU A 336 1.34 2.99 24.74
CA GLU A 336 2.28 4.01 24.29
C GLU A 336 3.63 3.97 25.01
N GLN A 337 3.70 3.26 26.13
CA GLN A 337 4.94 3.13 26.89
C GLN A 337 5.77 2.01 26.27
N GLN A 338 6.98 2.30 25.81
CA GLN A 338 7.84 1.35 25.13
C GLN A 338 9.03 0.98 26.01
N THR A 339 9.31 -0.31 26.14
CA THR A 339 10.57 -0.84 26.71
C THR A 339 11.11 -1.89 25.75
N LYS A 340 12.25 -1.59 25.10
CA LYS A 340 12.78 -2.39 23.99
C LYS A 340 11.69 -2.60 22.92
N GLU A 341 11.26 -3.85 22.70
CA GLU A 341 10.26 -4.28 21.72
C GLU A 341 8.85 -4.40 22.32
N MET A 342 8.71 -4.23 23.64
CA MET A 342 7.46 -4.34 24.36
C MET A 342 6.78 -2.99 24.48
N PHE A 343 5.52 -2.92 24.08
CA PHE A 343 4.65 -1.77 24.27
C PHE A 343 3.62 -2.08 25.33
N GLY A 344 3.40 -1.16 26.26
CA GLY A 344 2.52 -1.38 27.39
C GLY A 344 1.71 -0.16 27.78
N TRP A 345 0.69 -0.44 28.58
CA TRP A 345 -0.11 0.54 29.28
C TRP A 345 -0.45 0.00 30.67
N LYS A 346 -0.40 0.88 31.68
CA LYS A 346 -0.83 0.57 33.04
C LYS A 346 -1.81 1.64 33.51
N GLY A 347 -2.92 1.21 34.10
CA GLY A 347 -3.93 2.10 34.66
C GLY A 347 -5.06 1.33 35.33
N GLU A 348 -6.15 2.02 35.68
CA GLU A 348 -7.35 1.38 36.21
C GLU A 348 -8.42 1.22 35.12
N LEU A 349 -9.04 0.04 35.07
CA LEU A 349 -10.21 -0.23 34.25
C LEU A 349 -11.40 -0.60 35.14
N GLY A 350 -12.59 -0.09 34.80
CA GLY A 350 -13.85 -0.48 35.45
C GLY A 350 -14.26 -1.91 35.05
N SER A 351 -15.29 -2.45 35.71
CA SER A 351 -15.91 -3.70 35.24
C SER A 351 -16.56 -3.52 33.86
N GLY A 352 -16.60 -4.60 33.09
CA GLY A 352 -17.24 -4.66 31.79
C GLY A 352 -16.37 -5.30 30.70
N VAL A 353 -16.76 -5.04 29.45
CA VAL A 353 -16.13 -5.59 28.25
C VAL A 353 -15.33 -4.50 27.54
N TYR A 354 -14.10 -4.86 27.16
CA TYR A 354 -13.18 -4.01 26.43
C TYR A 354 -12.76 -4.69 25.15
N TRP A 355 -12.74 -3.94 24.06
CA TRP A 355 -12.16 -4.35 22.79
C TRP A 355 -10.68 -3.97 22.75
N LEU A 356 -9.84 -4.94 22.44
CA LEU A 356 -8.41 -4.74 22.24
C LEU A 356 -8.14 -4.87 20.74
N LEU A 357 -7.67 -3.77 20.14
CA LEU A 357 -7.42 -3.66 18.72
C LEU A 357 -5.91 -3.51 18.48
N PRO A 358 -5.22 -4.57 18.02
CA PRO A 358 -3.81 -4.48 17.67
C PRO A 358 -3.60 -3.49 16.54
N PHE A 359 -2.45 -2.84 16.57
CA PHE A 359 -2.08 -1.78 15.65
C PHE A 359 -0.58 -1.84 15.37
N THR A 360 -0.21 -1.67 14.11
CA THR A 360 1.15 -1.35 13.70
C THR A 360 1.07 -0.17 12.74
N THR A 361 2.12 0.64 12.66
CA THR A 361 2.13 1.75 11.69
C THR A 361 2.23 1.28 10.24
N GLY A 362 2.65 0.03 10.01
CA GLY A 362 2.98 -0.47 8.69
C GLY A 362 4.23 0.19 8.10
N CYS A 363 5.03 0.93 8.90
CA CYS A 363 6.28 1.50 8.40
C CYS A 363 7.30 0.41 8.06
N ARG A 364 7.39 -0.63 8.91
CA ARG A 364 8.38 -1.71 8.80
C ARG A 364 7.81 -3.06 8.35
N LEU A 365 6.51 -3.29 8.56
CA LEU A 365 5.81 -4.44 7.98
C LEU A 365 5.29 -4.05 6.59
N LYS A 366 6.06 -4.37 5.55
CA LYS A 366 5.74 -4.09 4.15
C LYS A 366 6.19 -5.24 3.26
N LYS A 367 5.59 -5.38 2.07
CA LYS A 367 6.02 -6.37 1.09
C LYS A 367 7.46 -6.08 0.67
N VAL A 368 8.36 -6.99 1.02
CA VAL A 368 9.74 -6.93 0.61
C VAL A 368 9.82 -7.61 -0.75
N LYS A 369 10.28 -6.89 -1.80
CA LYS A 369 10.50 -7.53 -3.11
C LYS A 369 11.48 -8.69 -2.91
N PRO A 370 11.08 -9.94 -3.20
CA PRO A 370 11.94 -11.07 -2.90
C PRO A 370 13.22 -10.95 -3.72
N GLN A 371 14.36 -10.92 -3.03
CA GLN A 371 15.56 -11.45 -3.67
C GLN A 371 15.26 -12.93 -3.88
N ILE A 372 15.21 -13.39 -5.13
CA ILE A 372 15.01 -14.81 -5.44
C ILE A 372 16.13 -15.61 -4.76
N THR A 373 15.85 -16.07 -3.55
CA THR A 373 16.43 -17.24 -2.91
C THR A 373 15.68 -18.44 -3.48
N GLY A 374 16.38 -19.55 -3.72
CA GLY A 374 15.79 -20.72 -4.37
C GLY A 374 14.51 -21.19 -3.68
N GLU A 375 13.59 -21.77 -4.44
CA GLU A 375 12.37 -22.37 -3.91
C GLU A 375 12.73 -23.59 -3.04
N ALA A 376 12.26 -23.58 -1.79
CA ALA A 376 12.45 -24.68 -0.85
C ALA A 376 11.65 -25.91 -1.29
N LYS A 377 12.17 -27.11 -1.01
CA LYS A 377 11.39 -28.34 -1.22
C LYS A 377 10.50 -28.58 0.00
N LEU A 378 9.20 -28.76 -0.22
CA LEU A 378 8.26 -29.04 0.86
C LEU A 378 8.22 -30.53 1.23
N VAL A 379 8.32 -31.39 0.22
CA VAL A 379 8.24 -32.85 0.37
C VAL A 379 9.39 -33.55 -0.35
N TYR A 380 9.69 -34.76 0.10
CA TYR A 380 10.60 -35.70 -0.56
C TYR A 380 9.99 -37.10 -0.55
N ARG A 381 10.41 -37.93 -1.49
CA ARG A 381 10.02 -39.34 -1.54
C ARG A 381 11.10 -40.18 -0.86
N GLY A 382 10.70 -40.98 0.13
CA GLY A 382 11.57 -41.93 0.82
C GLY A 382 11.96 -43.12 -0.06
N GLU A 383 12.84 -43.98 0.45
CA GLU A 383 13.29 -45.20 -0.23
C GLU A 383 12.14 -46.17 -0.52
N ASP A 384 11.11 -46.17 0.34
CA ASP A 384 9.93 -47.01 0.24
C ASP A 384 8.86 -46.50 -0.74
N GLY A 385 9.09 -45.33 -1.35
CA GLY A 385 8.15 -44.68 -2.28
C GLY A 385 7.14 -43.75 -1.63
N ASP A 386 7.08 -43.73 -0.28
CA ASP A 386 6.22 -42.85 0.51
C ASP A 386 6.73 -41.40 0.52
N LEU A 387 5.79 -40.45 0.51
CA LEU A 387 6.07 -39.02 0.63
C LEU A 387 6.25 -38.63 2.10
N ALA A 388 7.21 -37.74 2.35
CA ALA A 388 7.49 -37.19 3.67
C ALA A 388 7.80 -35.69 3.60
N LEU A 389 7.39 -34.96 4.64
CA LEU A 389 7.69 -33.53 4.78
C LEU A 389 9.18 -33.30 5.06
N THR A 390 9.79 -32.33 4.37
CA THR A 390 11.18 -31.91 4.63
C THR A 390 11.34 -31.32 6.03
N LYS A 391 12.58 -31.29 6.53
CA LYS A 391 12.88 -30.74 7.86
C LYS A 391 12.52 -29.24 7.93
N GLU A 392 12.79 -28.52 6.85
CA GLU A 392 12.52 -27.10 6.70
C GLU A 392 11.01 -26.83 6.70
N PHE A 393 10.23 -27.62 5.96
CA PHE A 393 8.78 -27.44 5.93
C PHE A 393 8.11 -27.84 7.25
N ARG A 394 8.57 -28.90 7.91
CA ARG A 394 8.12 -29.24 9.28
C ARG A 394 8.37 -28.11 10.27
N ALA A 395 9.51 -27.42 10.16
CA ALA A 395 9.80 -26.27 11.01
C ALA A 395 8.81 -25.11 10.73
N ALA A 396 8.54 -24.80 9.45
CA ALA A 396 7.55 -23.79 9.09
C ALA A 396 6.13 -24.14 9.58
N LEU A 397 5.72 -25.40 9.51
CA LEU A 397 4.42 -25.86 10.05
C LEU A 397 4.35 -25.74 11.58
N LEU A 398 5.45 -25.97 12.30
CA LEU A 398 5.50 -25.72 13.76
C LEU A 398 5.35 -24.24 14.07
N ASP A 399 6.02 -23.38 13.30
CA ASP A 399 5.92 -21.93 13.45
C ASP A 399 4.48 -21.43 13.16
N ILE A 400 3.83 -22.00 12.14
CA ILE A 400 2.40 -21.78 11.85
C ILE A 400 1.56 -22.21 13.04
N PHE A 401 1.72 -23.44 13.53
CA PHE A 401 0.98 -23.98 14.68
C PHE A 401 1.08 -23.04 15.89
N GLU A 402 2.29 -22.61 16.24
CA GLU A 402 2.52 -21.70 17.37
C GLU A 402 1.89 -20.32 17.18
N THR A 403 1.68 -19.89 15.93
CA THR A 403 1.03 -18.62 15.57
C THR A 403 -0.50 -18.72 15.66
N ILE A 404 -1.08 -19.86 15.31
CA ILE A 404 -2.55 -20.08 15.29
C ILE A 404 -3.09 -20.62 16.63
N ASP A 405 -2.24 -21.16 17.50
CA ASP A 405 -2.51 -21.45 18.91
C ASP A 405 -2.62 -20.12 19.70
N LEU A 406 -3.79 -19.48 19.60
CA LEU A 406 -4.06 -18.12 20.08
C LEU A 406 -4.17 -18.04 21.60
N ASP A 407 -4.54 -19.14 22.26
CA ASP A 407 -4.58 -19.20 23.74
C ASP A 407 -3.28 -19.74 24.36
N GLY A 408 -2.38 -20.30 23.56
CA GLY A 408 -1.08 -20.78 24.01
C GLY A 408 -1.13 -22.12 24.74
N ASN A 409 -2.23 -22.87 24.61
CA ASN A 409 -2.43 -24.13 25.31
C ASN A 409 -1.71 -25.31 24.62
N GLY A 410 -1.21 -25.10 23.40
CA GLY A 410 -0.45 -26.08 22.60
C GLY A 410 -1.32 -27.09 21.85
N LEU A 411 -2.61 -26.82 21.70
CA LEU A 411 -3.63 -27.54 20.94
C LEU A 411 -4.40 -26.52 20.08
N LEU A 412 -5.09 -26.99 19.03
CA LEU A 412 -5.93 -26.12 18.20
C LEU A 412 -7.40 -26.47 18.38
N SER A 413 -8.15 -25.51 18.92
CA SER A 413 -9.60 -25.54 18.93
C SER A 413 -10.18 -25.41 17.50
N LEU A 414 -11.45 -25.77 17.33
CA LEU A 414 -12.16 -25.55 16.05
C LEU A 414 -12.18 -24.06 15.68
N GLU A 415 -12.28 -23.16 16.65
CA GLU A 415 -12.25 -21.72 16.37
C GLU A 415 -10.86 -21.25 15.88
N GLU A 416 -9.78 -21.76 16.47
CA GLU A 416 -8.41 -21.45 16.02
C GLU A 416 -8.11 -22.03 14.65
N TYR A 417 -8.50 -23.29 14.43
CA TYR A 417 -8.38 -23.93 13.13
C TYR A 417 -9.19 -23.19 12.05
N ASN A 418 -10.37 -22.68 12.40
CA ASN A 418 -11.16 -21.86 11.48
C ASN A 418 -10.53 -20.51 11.13
N PHE A 419 -9.68 -19.93 12.00
CA PHE A 419 -8.91 -18.73 11.61
C PHE A 419 -7.82 -19.07 10.60
N PHE A 420 -7.20 -20.24 10.74
CA PHE A 420 -6.26 -20.77 9.76
C PHE A 420 -6.95 -21.00 8.40
N GLU A 421 -8.03 -21.80 8.37
CA GLU A 421 -8.77 -22.14 7.14
C GLU A 421 -9.31 -20.89 6.43
N LEU A 422 -9.95 -19.98 7.18
CA LEU A 422 -10.50 -18.76 6.58
C LEU A 422 -9.42 -17.91 5.91
N ARG A 423 -8.16 -18.01 6.37
CA ARG A 423 -7.04 -17.27 5.77
C ARG A 423 -6.41 -17.98 4.59
N THR A 424 -6.43 -19.32 4.56
CA THR A 424 -5.73 -20.14 3.56
C THR A 424 -6.66 -20.55 2.42
N SER A 425 -7.85 -21.04 2.73
CA SER A 425 -8.87 -21.50 1.79
C SER A 425 -10.00 -20.49 1.58
N GLY A 426 -10.22 -19.57 2.53
CA GLY A 426 -11.32 -18.61 2.49
C GLY A 426 -12.65 -19.18 2.99
N GLU A 427 -12.66 -20.44 3.42
CA GLU A 427 -13.82 -21.16 3.92
C GLU A 427 -13.62 -21.56 5.39
N LYS A 428 -14.71 -21.91 6.08
CA LYS A 428 -14.64 -22.42 7.45
C LYS A 428 -14.85 -23.93 7.43
N CYS A 429 -14.08 -24.61 8.26
CA CYS A 429 -14.35 -25.98 8.66
C CYS A 429 -15.64 -26.02 9.48
N ASP A 430 -16.66 -26.69 8.93
CA ASP A 430 -17.92 -26.94 9.64
C ASP A 430 -17.76 -28.09 10.65
N GLU A 431 -18.82 -28.32 11.44
CA GLU A 431 -18.77 -29.34 12.50
C GLU A 431 -18.64 -30.77 11.95
N GLU A 432 -19.11 -31.01 10.72
CA GLU A 432 -19.06 -32.31 10.06
C GLU A 432 -17.65 -32.62 9.56
N ALA A 433 -17.01 -31.68 8.86
CA ALA A 433 -15.61 -31.77 8.45
C ALA A 433 -14.68 -31.85 9.67
N TRP A 434 -14.97 -31.11 10.74
CA TRP A 434 -14.21 -31.22 11.99
C TRP A 434 -14.40 -32.58 12.69
N ALA A 435 -15.57 -33.21 12.55
CA ALA A 435 -15.79 -34.58 13.03
C ALA A 435 -14.89 -35.58 12.30
N VAL A 436 -14.79 -35.45 10.97
CA VAL A 436 -13.86 -36.26 10.17
C VAL A 436 -12.41 -36.01 10.59
N CYS A 437 -12.02 -34.77 10.87
CA CYS A 437 -10.68 -34.47 11.38
C CYS A 437 -10.41 -35.15 12.73
N LYS A 438 -11.40 -35.14 13.64
CA LYS A 438 -11.28 -35.77 14.96
C LYS A 438 -11.12 -37.29 14.90
N GLU A 439 -11.68 -37.94 13.88
CA GLU A 439 -11.60 -39.39 13.71
C GLU A 439 -10.29 -39.84 13.07
N ASN A 440 -9.71 -39.01 12.19
CA ASN A 440 -8.57 -39.39 11.35
C ASN A 440 -7.21 -38.87 11.86
N PHE A 441 -7.18 -37.85 12.71
CA PHE A 441 -5.94 -37.21 13.17
C PHE A 441 -5.80 -37.24 14.70
N ASP A 442 -4.57 -37.03 15.18
CA ASP A 442 -4.28 -37.02 16.61
C ASP A 442 -4.92 -35.81 17.31
N MET A 443 -5.80 -36.11 18.28
CA MET A 443 -6.57 -35.12 19.04
C MET A 443 -6.34 -35.28 20.55
N LYS A 444 -6.38 -34.17 21.28
CA LYS A 444 -6.39 -34.17 22.75
C LYS A 444 -7.43 -33.18 23.24
N LYS A 445 -8.29 -33.60 24.18
CA LYS A 445 -9.41 -32.78 24.69
C LYS A 445 -10.35 -32.25 23.58
N ASN A 446 -10.53 -33.02 22.49
CA ASN A 446 -11.27 -32.62 21.28
C ASN A 446 -10.64 -31.46 20.48
N GLU A 447 -9.36 -31.18 20.69
CA GLU A 447 -8.56 -30.18 19.99
C GLU A 447 -7.39 -30.85 19.25
N LEU A 448 -6.97 -30.28 18.12
CA LEU A 448 -5.96 -30.86 17.23
C LEU A 448 -4.58 -30.69 17.85
N THR A 449 -3.81 -31.78 17.91
CA THR A 449 -2.45 -31.72 18.45
C THR A 449 -1.46 -31.22 17.40
N ARG A 450 -0.25 -30.86 17.83
CA ARG A 450 0.87 -30.57 16.92
C ARG A 450 1.12 -31.71 15.94
N GLN A 451 1.01 -32.96 16.39
CA GLN A 451 1.23 -34.12 15.53
C GLN A 451 0.07 -34.29 14.55
N GLY A 452 -1.18 -34.18 15.01
CA GLY A 452 -2.35 -34.24 14.14
C GLY A 452 -2.34 -33.17 13.05
N PHE A 453 -1.91 -31.95 13.37
CA PHE A 453 -1.74 -30.88 12.38
C PHE A 453 -0.67 -31.19 11.33
N MET A 454 0.42 -31.85 11.71
CA MET A 454 1.46 -32.30 10.77
C MET A 454 0.94 -33.39 9.85
N ASP A 455 0.21 -34.36 10.41
CA ASP A 455 -0.34 -35.49 9.66
C ASP A 455 -1.42 -35.02 8.67
N LEU A 456 -2.22 -34.01 9.04
CA LEU A 456 -3.19 -33.36 8.17
C LEU A 456 -2.51 -32.71 6.95
N ASN A 457 -1.47 -31.89 7.18
CA ASN A 457 -0.73 -31.25 6.08
C ASN A 457 0.05 -32.26 5.22
N LEU A 458 0.48 -33.39 5.81
CA LEU A 458 1.09 -34.49 5.05
C LEU A 458 0.06 -35.22 4.19
N MET A 459 -1.16 -35.40 4.67
CA MET A 459 -2.26 -35.96 3.88
C MET A 459 -2.59 -35.06 2.68
N GLU A 460 -2.70 -33.75 2.89
CA GLU A 460 -2.90 -32.77 1.81
C GLU A 460 -1.77 -32.84 0.75
N ALA A 461 -0.53 -33.02 1.20
CA ALA A 461 0.60 -33.22 0.29
C ALA A 461 0.46 -34.49 -0.59
N ASN A 462 -0.25 -35.51 -0.11
CA ASN A 462 -0.42 -36.79 -0.80
C ASN A 462 -1.58 -36.80 -1.81
N ASP A 463 -2.58 -35.94 -1.64
CA ASP A 463 -3.83 -35.95 -2.44
C ASP A 463 -3.62 -35.70 -3.95
N ARG A 464 -2.49 -35.10 -4.35
CA ARG A 464 -2.11 -34.86 -5.76
C ARG A 464 -0.76 -35.48 -6.16
N GLU A 465 -0.52 -36.73 -5.76
CA GLU A 465 0.73 -37.47 -6.09
C GLU A 465 2.02 -36.77 -5.61
N GLY A 466 1.93 -35.87 -4.63
CA GLY A 466 3.06 -35.07 -4.14
C GLY A 466 3.21 -33.68 -4.76
N ASP A 467 2.21 -33.15 -5.48
CA ASP A 467 2.22 -31.76 -5.97
C ASP A 467 2.08 -30.76 -4.79
N PRO A 468 3.10 -29.94 -4.50
CA PRO A 468 3.07 -28.99 -3.39
C PRO A 468 2.33 -27.68 -3.71
N SER A 469 1.68 -27.55 -4.87
CA SER A 469 1.08 -26.30 -5.34
C SER A 469 0.05 -25.73 -4.36
N ASP A 470 -0.83 -26.56 -3.80
CA ASP A 470 -1.87 -26.11 -2.86
C ASP A 470 -1.25 -25.70 -1.51
N LEU A 471 -0.28 -26.47 -1.00
CA LEU A 471 0.49 -26.13 0.20
C LEU A 471 1.25 -24.80 0.05
N TRP A 472 1.71 -24.48 -1.16
CA TRP A 472 2.33 -23.19 -1.44
C TRP A 472 1.34 -22.04 -1.36
N VAL A 473 0.08 -22.22 -1.78
CA VAL A 473 -0.97 -21.21 -1.60
C VAL A 473 -1.19 -20.96 -0.10
N THR A 474 -1.30 -22.03 0.70
CA THR A 474 -1.42 -21.98 2.16
C THR A 474 -0.25 -21.19 2.79
N LEU A 475 0.99 -21.52 2.43
CA LEU A 475 2.18 -20.85 2.95
C LEU A 475 2.23 -19.35 2.60
N LEU A 476 1.98 -19.02 1.33
CA LEU A 476 1.97 -17.63 0.85
C LEU A 476 0.88 -16.81 1.56
N SER A 477 -0.31 -17.39 1.74
CA SER A 477 -1.42 -16.79 2.49
C SER A 477 -1.08 -16.52 3.96
N LEU A 478 -0.17 -17.29 4.57
CA LEU A 478 0.29 -17.09 5.93
C LEU A 478 1.51 -16.16 6.02
N GLY A 479 1.93 -15.59 4.89
CA GLY A 479 3.02 -14.62 4.80
C GLY A 479 4.42 -15.24 4.68
N TYR A 480 4.53 -16.53 4.33
CA TYR A 480 5.79 -17.18 4.01
C TYR A 480 6.20 -16.92 2.56
N ASN A 481 7.49 -16.73 2.33
CA ASN A 481 8.06 -16.68 0.98
C ASN A 481 8.45 -18.08 0.49
N LYS A 482 8.90 -18.17 -0.77
CA LYS A 482 9.36 -19.43 -1.40
C LYS A 482 10.60 -20.05 -0.76
N ALA A 483 11.29 -19.35 0.15
CA ALA A 483 12.39 -19.88 0.93
C ALA A 483 11.96 -20.38 2.33
N LEU A 484 10.65 -20.49 2.59
CA LEU A 484 10.06 -20.81 3.90
C LEU A 484 10.45 -19.82 5.00
N GLU A 485 10.76 -18.57 4.62
CA GLU A 485 10.92 -17.48 5.58
C GLU A 485 9.59 -16.72 5.64
N MET A 486 9.01 -16.62 6.84
CA MET A 486 7.91 -15.68 7.06
C MET A 486 8.47 -14.27 6.80
N THR A 487 7.86 -13.52 5.88
CA THR A 487 8.26 -12.13 5.52
C THR A 487 7.10 -11.13 5.50
N GLU A 488 5.87 -11.61 5.33
CA GLU A 488 4.66 -10.78 5.17
C GLU A 488 3.68 -10.94 6.36
N ALA A 489 4.16 -11.47 7.48
CA ALA A 489 3.38 -11.62 8.70
C ALA A 489 4.23 -11.32 9.94
N CYS A 490 3.63 -10.74 10.98
CA CYS A 490 4.30 -10.41 12.24
C CYS A 490 3.49 -10.95 13.42
N PRO A 491 3.82 -12.15 13.92
CA PRO A 491 3.23 -12.71 15.12
C PRO A 491 3.51 -11.85 16.35
N PHE A 492 2.58 -11.79 17.29
CA PHE A 492 2.66 -11.03 18.52
C PHE A 492 1.98 -11.75 19.67
N VAL A 493 2.30 -11.32 20.88
CA VAL A 493 1.66 -11.78 22.11
C VAL A 493 1.15 -10.61 22.93
N ILE A 494 -0.04 -10.77 23.49
CA ILE A 494 -0.69 -9.83 24.41
C ILE A 494 -0.70 -10.46 25.80
N ASP A 495 -0.10 -9.78 26.77
CA ASP A 495 -0.18 -10.16 28.19
C ASP A 495 -1.05 -9.16 28.94
N ILE A 496 -1.92 -9.67 29.81
CA ILE A 496 -2.85 -8.89 30.62
C ILE A 496 -2.69 -9.30 32.07
N TYR A 497 -2.18 -8.38 32.88
CA TYR A 497 -2.06 -8.52 34.32
C TYR A 497 -3.15 -7.70 34.99
N VAL A 498 -3.90 -8.31 35.91
CA VAL A 498 -5.00 -7.68 36.63
C VAL A 498 -4.89 -7.97 38.11
N GLU A 499 -4.93 -6.92 38.92
CA GLU A 499 -4.73 -7.04 40.37
C GLU A 499 -5.85 -7.81 41.08
N LYS A 500 -7.12 -7.49 40.80
CA LYS A 500 -8.25 -7.92 41.65
C LYS A 500 -9.07 -9.06 41.08
N CYS A 501 -8.99 -9.38 39.79
CA CYS A 501 -9.81 -10.46 39.20
C CYS A 501 -9.10 -11.16 38.05
N LYS A 502 -9.53 -12.40 37.75
CA LYS A 502 -9.01 -13.15 36.61
C LYS A 502 -9.54 -12.53 35.30
N PRO A 503 -8.67 -11.99 34.44
CA PRO A 503 -9.09 -11.49 33.13
C PRO A 503 -9.53 -12.65 32.23
N ARG A 504 -10.52 -12.41 31.38
CA ARG A 504 -10.91 -13.33 30.30
C ARG A 504 -10.73 -12.62 28.97
N ILE A 505 -9.73 -13.06 28.19
CA ILE A 505 -9.50 -12.59 26.83
C ILE A 505 -9.97 -13.67 25.85
N LYS A 506 -10.64 -13.27 24.77
CA LYS A 506 -11.02 -14.15 23.65
C LYS A 506 -10.74 -13.45 22.32
N ALA A 507 -10.06 -14.13 21.41
CA ALA A 507 -9.93 -13.71 20.01
C ALA A 507 -11.29 -13.88 19.30
N MET A 508 -11.71 -12.87 18.55
CA MET A 508 -13.06 -12.82 17.97
C MET A 508 -13.07 -13.11 16.47
N TYR A 509 -12.35 -12.31 15.70
CA TYR A 509 -12.26 -12.46 14.24
C TYR A 509 -11.04 -11.71 13.71
N LEU A 510 -10.64 -12.09 12.51
CA LEU A 510 -9.57 -11.49 11.73
C LEU A 510 -10.18 -10.45 10.78
N GLU A 511 -9.75 -9.19 10.86
CA GLU A 511 -10.25 -8.12 9.99
C GLU A 511 -9.10 -7.15 9.66
N ALA A 512 -9.19 -6.50 8.50
CA ALA A 512 -8.39 -5.32 8.19
C ALA A 512 -8.60 -4.23 9.24
N GLY A 513 -7.65 -3.28 9.31
CA GLY A 513 -7.68 -2.13 10.21
C GLY A 513 -9.03 -1.40 10.18
N SER A 514 -9.98 -1.85 11.01
CA SER A 514 -11.38 -1.43 10.88
C SER A 514 -11.53 0.08 11.05
N TRP A 515 -12.63 0.63 10.53
CA TRP A 515 -13.00 2.03 10.75
C TRP A 515 -12.96 2.43 12.24
N GLN A 516 -13.20 1.47 13.16
CA GLN A 516 -13.07 1.66 14.61
C GLN A 516 -11.63 1.92 15.05
N LEU A 517 -10.65 1.17 14.50
CA LEU A 517 -9.23 1.36 14.78
C LEU A 517 -8.76 2.71 14.21
N SER A 518 -9.09 3.02 12.95
CA SER A 518 -8.75 4.31 12.35
C SER A 518 -9.34 5.48 13.15
N ARG A 519 -10.61 5.37 13.57
CA ARG A 519 -11.25 6.36 14.46
C ARG A 519 -10.55 6.46 15.82
N ALA A 520 -10.13 5.35 16.41
CA ALA A 520 -9.39 5.32 17.67
C ALA A 520 -8.00 5.99 17.54
N VAL A 521 -7.27 5.70 16.48
CA VAL A 521 -5.98 6.33 16.15
C VAL A 521 -6.18 7.84 16.00
N CYS A 522 -7.12 8.28 15.17
CA CYS A 522 -7.39 9.69 14.98
C CYS A 522 -7.77 10.40 16.29
N LYS A 523 -8.71 9.84 17.09
CA LYS A 523 -9.07 10.39 18.40
C LYS A 523 -7.88 10.48 19.35
N SER A 524 -7.00 9.46 19.35
CA SER A 524 -5.82 9.46 20.20
C SER A 524 -4.85 10.59 19.87
N VAL A 525 -4.66 10.86 18.58
CA VAL A 525 -3.77 11.92 18.08
C VAL A 525 -4.38 13.29 18.30
N VAL A 526 -5.69 13.47 18.07
CA VAL A 526 -6.37 14.74 18.34
C VAL A 526 -6.33 15.09 19.84
N ASN A 527 -6.46 14.09 20.72
CA ASN A 527 -6.47 14.32 22.17
C ASN A 527 -5.08 14.60 22.77
N LYS A 528 -4.00 14.04 22.20
CA LYS A 528 -2.64 14.11 22.76
C LYS A 528 -1.64 14.88 21.90
N GLY A 529 -1.95 15.13 20.63
CA GLY A 529 -1.07 15.74 19.65
C GLY A 529 -1.08 17.26 19.68
N GLU A 530 -0.06 17.85 19.07
CA GLU A 530 0.01 19.28 18.81
C GLU A 530 -0.90 19.63 17.63
N ALA A 531 -1.87 20.52 17.86
CA ALA A 531 -2.79 20.98 16.84
C ALA A 531 -2.25 22.26 16.17
N LYS A 532 -2.13 22.24 14.84
CA LYS A 532 -1.79 23.42 14.05
C LYS A 532 -2.87 23.69 13.00
N VAL A 533 -3.45 24.89 13.06
CA VAL A 533 -4.41 25.37 12.08
C VAL A 533 -3.65 25.72 10.80
N MET A 534 -4.24 25.41 9.64
CA MET A 534 -3.62 25.74 8.36
C MET A 534 -3.75 27.24 8.05
N ASP A 535 -2.65 27.86 7.61
CA ASP A 535 -2.61 29.31 7.37
C ASP A 535 -3.67 29.73 6.35
N GLY A 536 -4.58 30.62 6.73
CA GLY A 536 -5.68 31.08 5.86
C GLY A 536 -6.85 30.09 5.70
N CYS A 537 -6.86 28.96 6.43
CA CYS A 537 -7.92 27.96 6.41
C CYS A 537 -8.22 27.45 7.83
N GLU A 538 -9.02 28.21 8.59
CA GLU A 538 -9.33 27.92 10.00
C GLU A 538 -10.05 26.57 10.23
N ASN A 539 -10.70 26.04 9.19
CA ASN A 539 -11.45 24.79 9.27
C ASN A 539 -10.57 23.54 9.10
N ILE A 540 -9.30 23.69 8.71
CA ILE A 540 -8.38 22.56 8.50
C ILE A 540 -7.31 22.59 9.58
N ILE A 541 -7.23 21.52 10.36
CA ILE A 541 -6.31 21.40 11.49
C ILE A 541 -5.46 20.15 11.30
N VAL A 542 -4.14 20.31 11.38
CA VAL A 542 -3.19 19.21 11.36
C VAL A 542 -2.75 18.91 12.80
N HIS A 543 -3.11 17.74 13.29
CA HIS A 543 -2.71 17.23 14.60
C HIS A 543 -1.51 16.32 14.43
N THR A 544 -0.40 16.61 15.10
CA THR A 544 0.80 15.75 15.08
C THR A 544 1.11 15.25 16.48
N TYR A 545 1.14 13.93 16.65
CA TYR A 545 1.48 13.29 17.92
C TYR A 545 2.76 12.47 17.79
N LYS A 546 3.71 12.72 18.70
CA LYS A 546 4.94 11.94 18.85
C LYS A 546 4.83 11.05 20.08
N ALA A 547 4.75 9.74 19.88
CA ALA A 547 4.79 8.72 20.93
C ALA A 547 6.09 7.92 20.81
N GLY A 548 7.06 8.20 21.68
CA GLY A 548 8.39 7.57 21.61
C GLY A 548 9.07 7.82 20.27
N ARG A 549 9.21 6.75 19.47
CA ARG A 549 9.79 6.76 18.10
C ARG A 549 8.76 6.78 16.98
N ARG A 550 7.47 6.87 17.30
CA ARG A 550 6.38 6.95 16.33
C ARG A 550 5.89 8.39 16.24
N ILE A 551 5.77 8.91 15.04
CA ILE A 551 5.05 10.14 14.75
C ILE A 551 3.81 9.78 13.95
N THR A 552 2.66 10.26 14.37
CA THR A 552 1.40 10.14 13.62
C THR A 552 0.85 11.52 13.36
N SER A 553 0.51 11.81 12.10
CA SER A 553 -0.14 13.05 11.70
C SER A 553 -1.57 12.77 11.26
N VAL A 554 -2.53 13.55 11.77
CA VAL A 554 -3.97 13.45 11.46
C VAL A 554 -4.45 14.79 10.97
N ILE A 555 -5.20 14.78 9.88
CA ILE A 555 -5.84 15.97 9.33
C ILE A 555 -7.31 15.94 9.76
N GLU A 556 -7.75 16.99 10.42
CA GLU A 556 -9.14 17.22 10.79
C GLU A 556 -9.74 18.27 9.85
N ASN A 557 -10.77 17.88 9.09
CA ASN A 557 -11.52 18.76 8.21
C ASN A 557 -12.87 19.11 8.87
N LYS A 558 -12.98 20.34 9.37
CA LYS A 558 -14.21 20.89 9.95
C LYS A 558 -15.13 21.56 8.93
N SER A 559 -14.71 21.65 7.67
CA SER A 559 -15.50 22.28 6.61
C SER A 559 -16.58 21.34 6.06
N GLU A 560 -17.53 21.94 5.34
CA GLU A 560 -18.59 21.22 4.61
C GLU A 560 -18.10 20.63 3.28
N ASN A 561 -16.88 20.98 2.86
CA ASN A 561 -16.32 20.56 1.59
C ASN A 561 -15.22 19.53 1.80
N LYS A 562 -15.07 18.65 0.81
CA LYS A 562 -13.92 17.76 0.72
C LYS A 562 -12.67 18.59 0.46
N VAL A 563 -11.56 18.26 1.12
CA VAL A 563 -10.27 18.92 0.90
C VAL A 563 -9.22 17.93 0.45
N ILE A 564 -8.28 18.42 -0.36
CA ILE A 564 -7.10 17.67 -0.79
C ILE A 564 -5.89 18.37 -0.21
N ILE A 565 -5.16 17.69 0.67
CA ILE A 565 -3.97 18.21 1.32
C ILE A 565 -2.75 17.52 0.74
N HIS A 566 -1.86 18.30 0.16
CA HIS A 566 -0.57 17.83 -0.30
C HIS A 566 0.40 17.76 0.89
N VAL A 567 1.09 16.63 1.03
CA VAL A 567 2.01 16.31 2.12
C VAL A 567 3.40 16.15 1.53
N ASN A 568 4.36 16.96 1.98
CA ASN A 568 5.74 16.95 1.54
C ASN A 568 6.68 16.66 2.72
N ASN A 569 7.42 15.54 2.64
CA ASN A 569 8.42 15.09 3.59
C ASN A 569 9.86 15.14 3.05
N GLU A 570 10.15 15.79 1.92
CA GLU A 570 11.47 15.81 1.26
C GLU A 570 12.59 16.33 2.17
N GLN A 571 12.25 17.21 3.10
CA GLN A 571 13.20 17.76 4.08
C GLN A 571 13.42 16.84 5.29
N SER A 572 12.69 15.72 5.39
CA SER A 572 12.87 14.74 6.45
C SER A 572 14.12 13.90 6.20
N LYS A 573 14.86 13.56 7.27
CA LYS A 573 16.09 12.77 7.20
C LYS A 573 16.04 11.60 8.17
N ASN A 574 16.48 10.42 7.73
CA ASN A 574 16.46 9.18 8.50
C ASN A 574 15.04 8.78 8.97
N CYS A 575 14.01 9.06 8.15
CA CYS A 575 12.62 8.80 8.52
C CYS A 575 11.94 7.94 7.45
N LEU A 576 11.11 7.00 7.91
CA LEU A 576 10.39 6.01 7.12
C LEU A 576 8.89 6.27 7.28
N SER A 577 8.20 6.51 6.17
CA SER A 577 6.75 6.74 6.15
C SER A 577 6.00 5.46 5.79
N ASN A 578 4.85 5.23 6.42
CA ASN A 578 3.96 4.11 6.06
C ASN A 578 3.50 4.21 4.60
N ARG A 579 3.30 5.43 4.07
CA ARG A 579 2.91 5.68 2.68
C ARG A 579 3.98 5.30 1.65
N GLY A 580 5.24 5.17 2.06
CA GLY A 580 6.37 4.82 1.16
C GLY A 580 6.76 5.92 0.16
N LEU A 581 6.07 7.07 0.17
CA LEU A 581 6.32 8.22 -0.69
C LEU A 581 6.80 9.40 0.15
N THR A 582 7.75 10.18 -0.39
CA THR A 582 8.19 11.44 0.23
C THR A 582 7.17 12.55 0.04
N VAL A 583 6.47 12.54 -1.10
CA VAL A 583 5.46 13.55 -1.46
C VAL A 583 4.20 12.84 -1.97
N PHE A 584 3.04 13.19 -1.42
CA PHE A 584 1.76 12.60 -1.79
C PHE A 584 0.58 13.54 -1.44
N ALA A 585 -0.63 13.20 -1.85
CA ALA A 585 -1.84 13.94 -1.50
C ALA A 585 -2.79 13.07 -0.67
N VAL A 586 -3.46 13.69 0.29
CA VAL A 586 -4.45 13.06 1.17
C VAL A 586 -5.79 13.75 0.97
N GLU A 587 -6.82 12.97 0.67
CA GLU A 587 -8.18 13.43 0.54
C GLU A 587 -8.93 13.28 1.86
N VAL A 588 -9.52 14.36 2.37
CA VAL A 588 -10.24 14.34 3.64
C VAL A 588 -11.69 14.79 3.42
N ALA A 589 -12.62 13.88 3.71
CA ALA A 589 -14.05 14.12 3.55
C ALA A 589 -14.54 15.26 4.48
N PRO A 590 -15.69 15.90 4.15
CA PRO A 590 -16.31 16.91 5.01
C PRO A 590 -16.54 16.39 6.44
N LYS A 591 -16.37 17.26 7.43
CA LYS A 591 -16.64 16.96 8.86
C LYS A 591 -16.01 15.64 9.34
N SER A 592 -14.80 15.35 8.87
CA SER A 592 -14.13 14.08 9.13
C SER A 592 -12.66 14.29 9.49
N MET A 593 -12.02 13.21 9.94
CA MET A 593 -10.60 13.20 10.27
C MET A 593 -9.96 11.97 9.64
N MET A 594 -8.73 12.12 9.15
CA MET A 594 -7.99 11.05 8.50
C MET A 594 -6.54 11.05 8.96
N VAL A 595 -5.98 9.85 9.16
CA VAL A 595 -4.54 9.70 9.34
C VAL A 595 -3.85 10.06 8.02
N SER A 596 -3.07 11.15 8.05
CA SER A 596 -2.23 11.57 6.92
C SER A 596 -1.12 10.55 6.68
N GLN A 597 -0.32 10.31 7.72
CA GLN A 597 0.79 9.36 7.71
C GLN A 597 1.23 8.96 9.11
N HIS A 598 1.92 7.83 9.16
CA HIS A 598 2.78 7.40 10.25
C HIS A 598 4.23 7.48 9.81
N VAL A 599 5.11 7.90 10.72
CA VAL A 599 6.55 8.03 10.48
C VAL A 599 7.33 7.44 11.64
N MET A 600 8.39 6.71 11.32
CA MET A 600 9.35 6.13 12.26
C MET A 600 10.79 6.38 11.79
N PRO A 601 11.81 6.29 12.66
CA PRO A 601 13.20 6.30 12.24
C PRO A 601 13.53 5.11 11.31
N LEU A 602 14.25 5.38 10.22
CA LEU A 602 14.79 4.35 9.34
C LEU A 602 15.89 3.55 10.07
N ASN A 603 16.86 4.27 10.65
CA ASN A 603 17.88 3.74 11.54
C ASN A 603 17.67 4.30 12.96
N GLU A 604 17.46 3.43 13.94
CA GLU A 604 17.21 3.82 15.34
C GLU A 604 18.46 4.27 16.09
N GLN A 605 19.63 3.96 15.56
CA GLN A 605 20.92 4.37 16.13
C GLN A 605 21.31 5.79 15.74
N GLU A 606 20.61 6.36 14.76
CA GLU A 606 20.84 7.72 14.26
C GLU A 606 19.67 8.64 14.64
N GLU A 607 19.93 9.95 14.64
CA GLU A 607 18.91 10.97 14.82
C GLU A 607 17.97 10.99 13.60
N CYS A 608 16.65 11.04 13.79
CA CYS A 608 15.67 11.28 12.72
C CYS A 608 15.10 12.68 12.86
N LEU A 609 15.20 13.44 11.78
CA LEU A 609 14.61 14.76 11.64
C LEU A 609 13.37 14.63 10.78
N TYR A 610 12.20 14.67 11.42
CA TYR A 610 10.93 14.76 10.72
C TYR A 610 10.64 16.22 10.40
N ASN A 611 10.54 16.54 9.11
CA ASN A 611 10.14 17.85 8.63
C ASN A 611 9.10 17.66 7.52
N CYS A 612 7.86 17.98 7.85
CA CYS A 612 6.72 17.77 6.99
C CYS A 612 5.94 19.06 6.76
N VAL A 613 5.61 19.34 5.51
CA VAL A 613 4.77 20.46 5.09
C VAL A 613 3.45 19.92 4.56
N HIS A 614 2.34 20.41 5.10
CA HIS A 614 0.99 20.15 4.59
C HIS A 614 0.49 21.42 3.90
N SER A 615 0.07 21.32 2.64
CA SER A 615 -0.46 22.46 1.86
C SER A 615 -1.77 22.11 1.18
N LEU A 616 -2.77 22.99 1.26
CA LEU A 616 -4.03 22.84 0.55
C LEU A 616 -3.80 22.97 -0.96
N VAL A 617 -4.41 22.07 -1.74
CA VAL A 617 -4.34 22.05 -3.21
C VAL A 617 -5.29 23.07 -3.83
#